data_AF-A0A939S292-F1
#
_entry.id   AF-A0A939S292-F1
#
_cell.length_a   1.000
_cell.length_b   1.000
_cell.length_c   1.000
_cell.angle_alpha   90.00
_cell.angle_beta   90.00
_cell.angle_gamma   90.00
#
_symmetry.space_group_name_H-M   'P 1'
#
loop_
_entity.id
_entity.type
_entity.pdbx_description
1 polymer ?
#
loop_
_entity_poly.entity_id
_entity_poly.type
_entity_poly.pdbx_seq_one_letter_code
_entity_poly.pdbx_strand_id
1 'polypeptide(L)'
;MRGYAALSVLAFHACMLSWDMVATGMAPVVVFFVLSGFLLARSLDRDPDPVTFVRHRLFRLLPAAVATVLLLTLAYQTFGFYIGFLPSFDPFNVVLNALLIKSDINGVMWSLTVECVAVPVILISHALLRRHGTTPVWLLVAFLFAIAFWGPYVHLLGGFTNLAPLYAFVVGLLVQSSRTTLTRGSQPPWAATIAAIALVVLVIVAVRKQTAVTIAFETLCASVLM
;
A
#
# COMPACT_ATOMS: atom_id res chain seq x y z
N MET A 1 -2.96 2.43 16.82
CA MET A 1 -2.92 2.00 15.40
C MET A 1 -1.96 2.84 14.57
N ARG A 2 -2.24 4.13 14.29
CA ARG A 2 -1.32 4.98 13.47
C ARG A 2 0.06 5.22 14.10
N GLY A 3 0.13 5.28 15.44
CA GLY A 3 1.41 5.41 16.16
C GLY A 3 2.36 4.23 15.99
N TYR A 4 1.85 3.00 15.81
CA TYR A 4 2.71 1.83 15.57
C TYR A 4 3.34 1.85 14.18
N ALA A 5 2.63 2.35 13.16
CA ALA A 5 3.18 2.55 11.83
C ALA A 5 4.23 3.68 11.81
N ALA A 6 3.99 4.77 12.54
CA ALA A 6 4.99 5.83 12.68
C ALA A 6 6.23 5.36 13.45
N LEU A 7 6.04 4.62 14.55
CA LEU A 7 7.15 4.04 15.33
C LEU A 7 7.93 2.98 14.56
N SER A 8 7.26 2.15 13.74
CA SER A 8 7.96 1.18 12.90
C SER A 8 8.77 1.86 11.80
N VAL A 9 8.26 2.94 11.20
CA VAL A 9 9.01 3.76 10.23
C VAL A 9 10.19 4.47 10.89
N LEU A 10 10.00 5.03 12.09
CA LEU A 10 11.04 5.74 12.82
C LEU A 10 12.15 4.77 13.29
N ALA A 11 11.77 3.61 13.83
CA ALA A 11 12.70 2.55 14.22
C ALA A 11 13.45 1.99 13.00
N PHE A 12 12.76 1.84 11.86
CA PHE A 12 13.39 1.43 10.61
C PHE A 12 14.45 2.43 10.13
N HIS A 13 14.14 3.74 10.14
CA HIS A 13 15.11 4.77 9.76
C HIS A 13 16.24 4.93 10.79
N ALA A 14 15.95 4.78 12.08
CA ALA A 14 16.96 4.82 13.14
C ALA A 14 17.94 3.64 13.06
N CYS A 15 17.46 2.44 12.76
CA CYS A 15 18.32 1.27 12.53
C CYS A 15 19.10 1.38 11.21
N MET A 16 18.55 2.04 10.19
CA MET A 16 19.23 2.26 8.91
C MET A 16 20.44 3.19 8.99
N LEU A 17 20.52 4.08 9.98
CA LEU A 17 21.66 4.99 10.14
C LEU A 17 23.01 4.27 10.35
N SER A 18 22.98 2.96 10.66
CA SER A 18 24.17 2.13 10.90
C SER A 18 24.46 1.09 9.79
N TRP A 19 23.62 1.00 8.76
CA TRP A 19 23.74 -0.02 7.69
C TRP A 19 23.63 0.64 6.33
N ASP A 20 24.75 1.13 5.81
CA ASP A 20 24.86 1.50 4.39
C ASP A 20 24.53 0.27 3.51
N MET A 21 23.45 0.38 2.74
CA MET A 21 23.16 -0.37 1.49
C MET A 21 22.41 -1.72 1.49
N VAL A 22 21.59 -2.14 2.46
CA VAL A 22 20.86 -3.45 2.31
C VAL A 22 19.34 -3.42 2.44
N ALA A 23 18.75 -2.44 3.14
CA ALA A 23 17.31 -2.43 3.36
C ALA A 23 16.56 -1.61 2.30
N THR A 24 15.49 -2.18 1.73
CA THR A 24 14.76 -1.63 0.57
C THR A 24 13.64 -0.65 0.94
N GLY A 25 13.42 -0.36 2.22
CA GLY A 25 12.36 0.55 2.69
C GLY A 25 10.93 0.04 2.52
N MET A 26 10.75 -1.17 2.01
CA MET A 26 9.46 -1.65 1.52
C MET A 26 8.59 -2.35 2.58
N ALA A 27 9.18 -3.01 3.59
CA ALA A 27 8.38 -3.69 4.62
C ALA A 27 7.40 -2.77 5.38
N PRO A 28 7.80 -1.54 5.82
CA PRO A 28 6.85 -0.60 6.41
C PRO A 28 5.73 -0.20 5.44
N VAL A 29 6.03 -0.16 4.14
CA VAL A 29 5.08 0.19 3.09
C VAL A 29 4.06 -0.94 2.88
N VAL A 30 4.49 -2.21 2.95
CA VAL A 30 3.57 -3.37 2.94
C VAL A 30 2.62 -3.34 4.13
N VAL A 31 3.12 -3.05 5.34
CA VAL A 31 2.28 -2.86 6.53
C VAL A 31 1.25 -1.76 6.31
N PHE A 32 1.67 -0.64 5.73
CA PHE A 32 0.76 0.47 5.39
C PHE A 32 -0.34 0.04 4.43
N PHE A 33 -0.04 -0.77 3.42
CA PHE A 33 -1.05 -1.26 2.46
C PHE A 33 -2.03 -2.26 3.08
N VAL A 34 -1.56 -3.21 3.89
CA VAL A 34 -2.42 -4.14 4.63
C VAL A 34 -3.33 -3.38 5.60
N LEU A 35 -2.77 -2.44 6.38
CA LEU A 35 -3.55 -1.58 7.28
C LEU A 35 -4.57 -0.75 6.51
N SER A 36 -4.19 -0.20 5.37
CA SER A 36 -5.08 0.61 4.54
C SER A 36 -6.24 -0.22 4.02
N GLY A 37 -5.99 -1.43 3.50
CA GLY A 37 -7.03 -2.38 3.10
C GLY A 37 -7.99 -2.74 4.22
N PHE A 38 -7.45 -3.01 5.42
CA PHE A 38 -8.23 -3.27 6.63
C PHE A 38 -9.14 -2.11 7.01
N LEU A 39 -8.60 -0.89 7.05
CA LEU A 39 -9.35 0.32 7.41
C LEU A 39 -10.41 0.67 6.35
N LEU A 40 -10.13 0.38 5.08
CA LEU A 40 -11.05 0.64 3.97
C LEU A 40 -12.22 -0.31 3.97
N ALA A 41 -11.98 -1.60 4.17
CA ALA A 41 -13.03 -2.59 4.35
C ALA A 41 -13.94 -2.20 5.51
N ARG A 42 -13.36 -1.78 6.64
CA ARG A 42 -14.12 -1.30 7.80
C ARG A 42 -14.91 -0.01 7.52
N SER A 43 -14.41 0.85 6.63
CA SER A 43 -15.13 2.05 6.19
C SER A 43 -16.35 1.67 5.33
N LEU A 44 -16.18 0.74 4.40
CA LEU A 44 -17.25 0.22 3.54
C LEU A 44 -18.32 -0.55 4.33
N ASP A 45 -17.93 -1.24 5.40
CA ASP A 45 -18.90 -1.88 6.30
C ASP A 45 -19.81 -0.88 7.02
N ARG A 46 -19.31 0.33 7.28
CA ARG A 46 -20.09 1.40 7.93
C ARG A 46 -20.93 2.19 6.95
N ASP A 47 -20.37 2.50 5.79
CA ASP A 47 -21.04 3.23 4.72
C ASP A 47 -20.76 2.52 3.39
N PRO A 48 -21.70 1.69 2.90
CA PRO A 48 -21.50 0.87 1.72
C PRO A 48 -21.69 1.64 0.41
N ASP A 49 -21.99 2.95 0.43
CA ASP A 49 -22.15 3.71 -0.82
C ASP A 49 -20.79 3.86 -1.56
N PRO A 50 -20.63 3.23 -2.73
CA PRO A 50 -19.37 3.28 -3.48
C PRO A 50 -19.05 4.69 -3.97
N VAL A 51 -20.05 5.52 -4.27
CA VAL A 51 -19.83 6.87 -4.80
C VAL A 51 -19.25 7.77 -3.72
N THR A 52 -19.85 7.76 -2.53
CA THR A 52 -19.36 8.50 -1.37
C THR A 52 -17.95 8.03 -0.95
N PHE A 53 -17.70 6.71 -0.98
CA PHE A 53 -16.38 6.14 -0.70
C PHE A 53 -15.29 6.64 -1.65
N VAL A 54 -15.53 6.57 -2.97
CA VAL A 54 -14.59 7.03 -4.00
C VAL A 54 -14.37 8.52 -3.85
N ARG A 55 -15.45 9.31 -3.70
CA ARG A 55 -15.38 10.76 -3.54
C ARG A 55 -14.50 11.16 -2.35
N HIS A 56 -14.78 10.64 -1.16
CA HIS A 56 -14.01 10.98 0.04
C HIS A 56 -12.52 10.65 -0.10
N ARG A 57 -12.19 9.59 -0.85
CA ARG A 57 -10.82 9.19 -1.07
C ARG A 57 -10.10 10.06 -2.10
N LEU A 58 -10.75 10.37 -3.23
CA LEU A 58 -10.17 11.26 -4.24
C LEU A 58 -9.94 12.67 -3.69
N PHE A 59 -10.89 13.23 -2.93
CA PHE A 59 -10.71 14.54 -2.28
C PHE A 59 -9.65 14.53 -1.17
N ARG A 60 -9.26 13.36 -0.66
CA ARG A 60 -8.15 13.24 0.28
C ARG A 60 -6.79 13.18 -0.42
N LEU A 61 -6.71 12.49 -1.56
CA LEU A 61 -5.45 12.22 -2.26
C LEU A 61 -5.08 13.31 -3.27
N LEU A 62 -6.04 13.74 -4.10
CA LEU A 62 -5.79 14.63 -5.23
C LEU A 62 -5.30 16.02 -4.83
N PRO A 63 -5.85 16.72 -3.81
CA PRO A 63 -5.38 18.07 -3.50
C PRO A 63 -3.90 18.12 -3.10
N ALA A 64 -3.45 17.13 -2.31
CA ALA A 64 -2.05 17.02 -1.91
C ALA A 64 -1.15 16.66 -3.11
N ALA A 65 -1.59 15.74 -3.97
CA ALA A 65 -0.85 15.35 -5.17
C ALA A 65 -0.69 16.53 -6.14
N VAL A 66 -1.78 17.22 -6.46
CA VAL A 66 -1.81 18.40 -7.33
C VAL A 66 -0.89 19.50 -6.78
N ALA A 67 -1.03 19.85 -5.49
CA ALA A 67 -0.18 20.87 -4.88
C ALA A 67 1.32 20.51 -4.96
N THR A 68 1.67 19.25 -4.66
CA THR A 68 3.05 18.77 -4.71
C THR A 68 3.62 18.87 -6.13
N VAL A 69 2.89 18.40 -7.13
CA VAL A 69 3.33 18.42 -8.53
C VAL A 69 3.48 19.85 -9.05
N LEU A 70 2.54 20.75 -8.73
CA LEU A 70 2.62 22.14 -9.14
C LEU A 70 3.78 22.87 -8.48
N LEU A 71 4.04 22.63 -7.19
CA LEU A 71 5.20 23.20 -6.49
C LEU A 71 6.52 22.71 -7.06
N LEU A 72 6.64 21.41 -7.37
CA LEU A 72 7.83 20.85 -8.00
C LEU A 72 8.02 21.39 -9.42
N THR A 73 6.92 21.56 -10.17
CA THR A 73 6.95 22.16 -11.51
C THR A 73 7.42 23.61 -11.44
N LEU A 74 6.91 24.39 -10.49
CA LEU A 74 7.34 25.77 -10.25
C LEU A 74 8.82 25.82 -9.87
N ALA A 75 9.26 24.99 -8.93
CA ALA A 75 10.65 24.92 -8.49
C ALA A 75 11.60 24.54 -9.64
N TYR A 76 11.17 23.65 -10.53
CA TYR A 76 11.91 23.32 -11.75
C TYR A 76 12.01 24.52 -12.69
N GLN A 77 10.90 25.22 -12.95
CA GLN A 77 10.88 26.38 -13.85
C GLN A 77 11.72 27.56 -13.31
N THR A 78 11.77 27.76 -12.00
CA THR A 78 12.49 28.90 -11.39
C THR A 78 13.96 28.59 -11.09
N PHE A 79 14.28 27.36 -10.67
CA PHE A 79 15.60 27.00 -10.15
C PHE A 79 16.26 25.82 -10.90
N GLY A 80 15.57 25.20 -11.86
CA GLY A 80 16.02 23.95 -12.48
C GLY A 80 15.99 22.76 -11.51
N PHE A 81 15.24 22.85 -10.40
CA PHE A 81 15.20 21.81 -9.36
C PHE A 81 14.40 20.58 -9.81
N TYR A 82 14.99 19.39 -9.70
CA TYR A 82 14.30 18.12 -9.89
C TYR A 82 14.84 17.07 -8.91
N ILE A 83 14.07 16.01 -8.68
CA ILE A 83 14.40 14.95 -7.71
C ILE A 83 14.52 13.62 -8.46
N GLY A 84 15.64 12.91 -8.29
CA GLY A 84 15.87 11.61 -8.93
C GLY A 84 16.26 11.76 -10.40
N PHE A 85 15.46 11.18 -11.30
CA PHE A 85 15.70 11.23 -12.74
C PHE A 85 15.03 12.47 -13.34
N LEU A 86 15.65 13.09 -14.36
CA LEU A 86 15.09 14.26 -15.04
C LEU A 86 13.77 13.86 -15.75
N PRO A 87 12.60 14.35 -15.27
CA PRO A 87 11.32 14.05 -15.88
C PRO A 87 10.95 15.10 -16.95
N SER A 88 9.93 14.79 -17.76
CA SER A 88 9.31 15.80 -18.62
C SER A 88 8.40 16.70 -17.78
N PHE A 89 8.58 18.01 -17.88
CA PHE A 89 7.68 19.01 -17.31
C PHE A 89 6.75 19.63 -18.35
N ASP A 90 6.49 18.93 -19.45
CA ASP A 90 5.50 19.34 -20.43
C ASP A 90 4.11 19.44 -19.77
N PRO A 91 3.25 20.41 -20.14
CA PRO A 91 1.95 20.61 -19.47
C PRO A 91 1.10 19.35 -19.38
N PHE A 92 1.15 18.50 -20.41
CA PHE A 92 0.47 17.21 -20.41
C PHE A 92 1.02 16.25 -19.36
N ASN A 93 2.35 16.15 -19.21
CA ASN A 93 2.95 15.27 -18.20
C ASN A 93 2.70 15.78 -16.77
N VAL A 94 2.71 17.09 -16.58
CA VAL A 94 2.34 17.73 -15.29
C VAL A 94 0.90 17.35 -14.91
N VAL A 95 -0.05 17.43 -15.84
CA VAL A 95 -1.44 17.01 -15.60
C VAL A 95 -1.52 15.52 -15.26
N LEU A 96 -0.80 14.65 -15.98
CA LEU A 96 -0.79 13.21 -15.68
C LEU A 96 -0.24 12.88 -14.29
N ASN A 97 0.80 13.60 -13.84
CA ASN A 97 1.34 13.44 -12.49
C ASN A 97 0.38 14.00 -11.43
N ALA A 98 -0.24 15.16 -11.70
CA ALA A 98 -1.20 15.77 -10.80
C ALA A 98 -2.45 14.90 -10.59
N LEU A 99 -2.85 14.14 -11.62
CA LEU A 99 -3.93 13.16 -11.57
C LEU A 99 -3.51 11.78 -11.02
N LEU A 100 -2.26 11.61 -10.56
CA LEU A 100 -1.70 10.35 -10.08
C LEU A 100 -1.70 9.21 -11.12
N ILE A 101 -1.78 9.54 -12.41
CA ILE A 101 -1.67 8.57 -13.52
C ILE A 101 -0.21 8.21 -13.78
N LYS A 102 0.69 9.19 -13.58
CA LYS A 102 2.15 9.02 -13.61
C LYS A 102 2.77 9.50 -12.30
N SER A 103 4.01 9.09 -12.05
CA SER A 103 4.77 9.47 -10.86
C SER A 103 6.25 9.74 -11.19
N ASP A 104 6.54 10.20 -12.40
CA ASP A 104 7.91 10.48 -12.85
C ASP A 104 8.44 11.83 -12.32
N ILE A 105 7.57 12.83 -12.11
CA ILE A 105 7.96 14.12 -11.50
C ILE A 105 8.37 13.95 -10.03
N ASN A 106 7.71 13.04 -9.32
CA ASN A 106 8.04 12.67 -7.95
C ASN A 106 7.89 11.16 -7.78
N GLY A 107 9.02 10.46 -7.86
CA GLY A 107 9.08 9.01 -7.75
C GLY A 107 8.35 8.47 -6.52
N VAL A 108 8.37 9.19 -5.38
CA VAL A 108 7.76 8.77 -4.11
C VAL A 108 6.22 8.67 -4.20
N MET A 109 5.60 9.38 -5.14
CA MET A 109 4.15 9.36 -5.36
C MET A 109 3.63 8.02 -5.89
N TRP A 110 4.50 7.08 -6.27
CA TRP A 110 4.13 5.73 -6.70
C TRP A 110 3.15 5.05 -5.74
N SER A 111 3.34 5.25 -4.43
CA SER A 111 2.49 4.67 -3.38
C SER A 111 1.07 5.25 -3.36
N LEU A 112 0.92 6.54 -3.70
CA LEU A 112 -0.39 7.20 -3.85
C LEU A 112 -1.11 6.75 -5.13
N THR A 113 -0.37 6.58 -6.23
CA THR A 113 -0.92 6.02 -7.48
C THR A 113 -1.47 4.62 -7.26
N VAL A 114 -0.71 3.76 -6.58
CA VAL A 114 -1.19 2.45 -6.14
C VAL A 114 -2.44 2.58 -5.27
N GLU A 115 -2.47 3.53 -4.34
CA GLU A 115 -3.61 3.76 -3.46
C GLU A 115 -4.90 4.12 -4.23
N CYS A 116 -4.79 4.89 -5.32
CA CYS A 116 -5.87 5.21 -6.25
C CYS A 116 -6.34 3.97 -7.02
N VAL A 117 -5.43 3.16 -7.55
CA VAL A 117 -5.75 1.91 -8.26
C VAL A 117 -6.35 0.86 -7.32
N ALA A 118 -5.96 0.85 -6.05
CA ALA A 118 -6.52 -0.05 -5.04
C ALA A 118 -8.00 0.24 -4.75
N VAL A 119 -8.52 1.45 -5.01
CA VAL A 119 -9.93 1.81 -4.77
C VAL A 119 -10.91 0.90 -5.51
N PRO A 120 -10.87 0.79 -6.85
CA PRO A 120 -11.77 -0.13 -7.57
C PRO A 120 -11.52 -1.59 -7.18
N VAL A 121 -10.27 -2.00 -6.95
CA VAL A 121 -9.92 -3.36 -6.52
C VAL A 121 -10.60 -3.70 -5.19
N ILE A 122 -10.60 -2.78 -4.22
CA ILE A 122 -11.24 -2.95 -2.93
C ILE A 122 -12.76 -3.01 -3.07
N LEU A 123 -13.36 -2.14 -3.88
CA LEU A 123 -14.82 -2.16 -4.12
C LEU A 123 -15.25 -3.49 -4.75
N ILE A 124 -14.52 -3.99 -5.75
CA ILE A 124 -14.76 -5.30 -6.38
C ILE A 124 -14.58 -6.41 -5.35
N SER A 125 -13.48 -6.39 -4.58
CA SER A 125 -13.20 -7.40 -3.55
C SER A 125 -14.29 -7.44 -2.48
N HIS A 126 -14.76 -6.27 -2.06
CA HIS A 126 -15.82 -6.13 -1.07
C HIS A 126 -17.16 -6.65 -1.61
N ALA A 127 -17.49 -6.33 -2.87
CA ALA A 127 -18.69 -6.83 -3.53
C ALA A 127 -18.63 -8.36 -3.72
N LEU A 128 -17.48 -8.91 -4.13
CA LEU A 128 -17.25 -10.35 -4.20
C LEU A 128 -17.43 -11.02 -2.84
N LEU A 129 -16.82 -10.44 -1.81
CA LEU A 129 -16.90 -10.94 -0.44
C LEU A 129 -18.35 -11.04 0.04
N ARG A 130 -19.16 -9.99 -0.18
CA ARG A 130 -20.57 -9.96 0.23
C ARG A 130 -21.46 -10.91 -0.56
N ARG A 131 -21.16 -11.13 -1.85
CA ARG A 131 -22.02 -11.95 -2.74
C ARG A 131 -21.66 -13.43 -2.75
N HIS A 132 -20.37 -13.76 -2.64
CA HIS A 132 -19.83 -15.09 -2.91
C HIS A 132 -18.89 -15.60 -1.81
N GLY A 133 -18.73 -14.85 -0.71
CA GLY A 133 -17.86 -15.23 0.40
C GLY A 133 -16.37 -15.01 0.14
N THR A 134 -15.52 -15.65 0.93
CA THR A 134 -14.07 -15.41 0.95
C THR A 134 -13.31 -16.11 -0.17
N THR A 135 -13.82 -17.22 -0.71
CA THR A 135 -13.14 -18.02 -1.74
C THR A 135 -12.74 -17.23 -2.99
N PRO A 136 -13.63 -16.49 -3.67
CA PRO A 136 -13.25 -15.75 -4.88
C PRO A 136 -12.31 -14.57 -4.58
N VAL A 137 -12.32 -14.05 -3.35
CA VAL A 137 -11.39 -13.00 -2.91
C VAL A 137 -9.99 -13.58 -2.73
N TRP A 138 -9.86 -14.80 -2.19
CA TRP A 138 -8.58 -15.51 -2.16
C TRP A 138 -8.04 -15.85 -3.54
N LEU A 139 -8.91 -16.22 -4.49
CA LEU A 139 -8.52 -16.39 -5.90
C LEU A 139 -8.01 -15.08 -6.51
N LEU A 140 -8.65 -13.95 -6.20
CA LEU A 140 -8.18 -12.63 -6.60
C LEU A 140 -6.81 -12.30 -5.98
N VAL A 141 -6.58 -12.62 -4.71
CA VAL A 141 -5.26 -12.47 -4.06
C VAL A 141 -4.21 -13.29 -4.79
N ALA A 142 -4.48 -14.57 -5.10
CA ALA A 142 -3.55 -15.44 -5.81
C ALA A 142 -3.25 -14.91 -7.22
N PHE A 143 -4.26 -14.41 -7.93
CA PHE A 143 -4.10 -13.79 -9.24
C PHE A 143 -3.23 -12.53 -9.16
N LEU A 144 -3.55 -11.60 -8.25
CA LEU A 144 -2.79 -10.36 -8.05
C LEU A 144 -1.34 -10.63 -7.62
N PHE A 145 -1.13 -11.65 -6.79
CA PHE A 145 0.21 -12.11 -6.43
C PHE A 145 0.99 -12.64 -7.64
N ALA A 146 0.38 -13.49 -8.46
CA ALA A 146 1.04 -14.06 -9.65
C ALA A 146 1.46 -12.96 -10.63
N ILE A 147 0.56 -12.02 -10.95
CA ILE A 147 0.87 -10.93 -11.91
C ILE A 147 1.90 -9.94 -11.35
N ALA A 148 1.99 -9.76 -10.03
CA ALA A 148 2.96 -8.86 -9.40
C ALA A 148 4.41 -9.31 -9.58
N PHE A 149 4.64 -10.59 -9.90
CA PHE A 149 5.97 -11.15 -10.13
C PHE A 149 6.15 -11.68 -11.55
N TRP A 150 5.15 -11.52 -12.41
CA TRP A 150 5.22 -11.95 -13.81
C TRP A 150 5.79 -10.83 -14.68
N GLY A 151 6.98 -11.07 -15.24
CA GLY A 151 7.82 -10.12 -16.01
C GLY A 151 7.15 -8.92 -16.70
N PRO A 152 6.23 -9.10 -17.68
CA PRO A 152 5.61 -7.99 -18.41
C PRO A 152 4.67 -7.13 -17.56
N TYR A 153 4.18 -7.66 -16.44
CA TYR A 153 3.16 -7.03 -15.60
C TYR A 153 3.72 -6.44 -14.31
N VAL A 154 4.98 -6.73 -13.96
CA VAL A 154 5.61 -6.22 -12.72
C VAL A 154 5.54 -4.69 -12.65
N HIS A 155 5.70 -3.99 -13.77
CA HIS A 155 5.67 -2.53 -13.86
C HIS A 155 4.42 -2.01 -14.57
N LEU A 156 3.29 -2.72 -14.49
CA LEU A 156 2.06 -2.38 -15.21
C LEU A 156 1.54 -0.96 -14.88
N LEU A 157 1.84 -0.45 -13.68
CA LEU A 157 1.47 0.89 -13.24
C LEU A 157 2.50 1.98 -13.60
N GLY A 158 3.54 1.62 -14.36
CA GLY A 158 4.59 2.52 -14.82
C GLY A 158 5.68 2.80 -13.77
N GLY A 159 6.88 3.12 -14.27
CA GLY A 159 8.04 3.47 -13.44
C GLY A 159 8.46 2.34 -12.49
N PHE A 160 8.74 2.70 -11.23
CA PHE A 160 9.18 1.78 -10.18
C PHE A 160 8.01 1.05 -9.48
N THR A 161 6.78 1.23 -9.96
CA THR A 161 5.56 0.79 -9.27
C THR A 161 5.28 -0.70 -9.51
N ASN A 162 5.40 -1.52 -8.46
CA ASN A 162 4.98 -2.93 -8.48
C ASN A 162 3.48 -3.08 -8.16
N LEU A 163 2.83 -4.13 -8.68
CA LEU A 163 1.45 -4.54 -8.33
C LEU A 163 1.33 -5.25 -6.98
N ALA A 164 2.43 -5.67 -6.36
CA ALA A 164 2.46 -6.37 -5.07
C ALA A 164 1.64 -5.69 -3.95
N PRO A 165 1.61 -4.34 -3.84
CA PRO A 165 0.71 -3.66 -2.92
C PRO A 165 -0.77 -4.03 -3.06
N LEU A 166 -1.25 -4.28 -4.28
CA LEU A 166 -2.67 -4.51 -4.53
C LEU A 166 -3.17 -5.77 -3.83
N TYR A 167 -2.40 -6.87 -3.87
CA TYR A 167 -2.81 -8.07 -3.13
C TYR A 167 -2.73 -7.85 -1.61
N ALA A 168 -1.77 -7.06 -1.13
CA ALA A 168 -1.67 -6.71 0.30
C ALA A 168 -2.89 -5.91 0.79
N PHE A 169 -3.44 -4.99 -0.02
CA PHE A 169 -4.71 -4.32 0.26
C PHE A 169 -5.87 -5.32 0.40
N VAL A 170 -5.96 -6.30 -0.50
CA VAL A 170 -7.04 -7.31 -0.48
C VAL A 170 -6.89 -8.24 0.73
N VAL A 171 -5.66 -8.61 1.12
CA VAL A 171 -5.41 -9.35 2.36
C VAL A 171 -5.88 -8.55 3.59
N GLY A 172 -5.61 -7.25 3.64
CA GLY A 172 -6.13 -6.38 4.71
C GLY A 172 -7.66 -6.40 4.81
N LEU A 173 -8.35 -6.41 3.67
CA LEU A 173 -9.81 -6.53 3.60
C LEU A 173 -10.30 -7.89 4.14
N LEU A 174 -9.62 -8.98 3.79
CA LEU A 174 -9.94 -10.33 4.29
C LEU A 174 -9.78 -10.44 5.81
N VAL A 175 -8.72 -9.83 6.38
CA VAL A 175 -8.50 -9.80 7.83
C VAL A 175 -9.66 -9.09 8.54
N GLN A 176 -10.11 -7.95 8.01
CA GLN A 176 -11.23 -7.23 8.58
C GLN A 176 -12.52 -8.07 8.57
N SER A 177 -12.80 -8.76 7.45
CA SER A 177 -13.97 -9.64 7.35
C SER A 177 -13.93 -10.83 8.31
N SER A 178 -12.73 -11.34 8.59
CA SER A 178 -12.54 -12.46 9.52
C SER A 178 -12.80 -12.02 10.96
N ARG A 179 -12.42 -10.77 11.31
CA ARG A 179 -12.68 -10.17 12.62
C ARG A 179 -14.15 -9.79 12.86
N THR A 180 -14.92 -9.52 11.81
CA THR A 180 -16.38 -9.32 11.96
C THR A 180 -17.11 -10.63 12.22
N THR A 181 -16.60 -11.74 11.67
CA THR A 181 -17.19 -13.09 11.83
C THR A 181 -16.79 -13.72 13.16
N LEU A 182 -15.55 -13.52 13.62
CA LEU A 182 -15.15 -13.89 14.98
C LEU A 182 -15.78 -12.90 15.97
N THR A 183 -16.90 -13.29 16.56
CA THR A 183 -17.46 -12.68 17.78
C THR A 183 -16.34 -12.32 18.76
N ARG A 184 -16.38 -11.13 19.38
CA ARG A 184 -15.40 -10.61 20.37
C ARG A 184 -15.11 -11.61 21.51
N GLY A 185 -14.36 -12.65 21.22
CA GLY A 185 -13.77 -13.54 22.20
C GLY A 185 -12.52 -12.86 22.75
N SER A 186 -12.20 -13.15 24.01
CA SER A 186 -10.91 -12.81 24.58
C SER A 186 -9.81 -13.24 23.61
N GLN A 187 -8.92 -12.31 23.24
CA GLN A 187 -7.71 -12.66 22.49
C GLN A 187 -7.01 -13.80 23.23
N PRO A 188 -6.63 -14.89 22.54
CA PRO A 188 -5.95 -15.97 23.22
C PRO A 188 -4.62 -15.46 23.77
N PRO A 189 -4.13 -15.99 24.90
CA PRO A 189 -2.89 -15.52 25.54
C PRO A 189 -1.66 -15.62 24.61
N TRP A 190 -1.69 -16.52 23.62
CA TRP A 190 -0.65 -16.65 22.61
C TRP A 190 -0.69 -15.60 21.50
N ALA A 191 -1.77 -14.80 21.37
CA ALA A 191 -1.89 -13.79 20.32
C ALA A 191 -0.79 -12.72 20.43
N ALA A 192 -0.46 -12.30 21.66
CA ALA A 192 0.64 -11.36 21.90
C ALA A 192 2.00 -11.93 21.48
N THR A 193 2.23 -13.21 21.77
CA THR A 193 3.45 -13.92 21.36
C THR A 193 3.55 -14.03 19.84
N ILE A 194 2.46 -14.38 19.17
CA ILE A 194 2.44 -14.48 17.70
C ILE A 194 2.64 -13.10 17.06
N ALA A 195 2.04 -12.04 17.60
CA ALA A 195 2.27 -10.68 17.13
C ALA A 195 3.73 -10.22 17.33
N ALA A 196 4.34 -10.56 18.47
CA ALA A 196 5.75 -10.28 18.72
C ALA A 196 6.67 -11.02 17.74
N ILE A 197 6.40 -12.31 17.48
CA ILE A 197 7.13 -13.10 16.48
C ILE A 197 6.97 -12.50 15.09
N ALA A 198 5.74 -12.14 14.69
CA ALA A 198 5.46 -11.52 13.41
C ALA A 198 6.21 -10.19 13.24
N LEU A 199 6.29 -9.37 14.31
CA LEU A 199 7.06 -8.12 14.29
C LEU A 199 8.57 -8.38 14.10
N VAL A 200 9.13 -9.35 14.82
CA VAL A 200 10.55 -9.72 14.69
C VAL A 200 10.85 -10.24 13.29
N VAL A 201 10.01 -11.13 12.74
CA VAL A 201 10.16 -11.64 11.38
C VAL A 201 10.07 -10.50 10.37
N LEU A 202 9.15 -9.55 10.55
CA LEU A 202 9.00 -8.39 9.67
C LEU A 202 10.27 -7.54 9.66
N VAL A 203 10.87 -7.28 10.83
CA VAL A 203 12.16 -6.56 10.92
C VAL A 203 13.29 -7.33 10.23
N ILE A 204 13.37 -8.65 10.40
CA ILE A 204 14.40 -9.48 9.76
C ILE A 204 14.24 -9.48 8.24
N VAL A 205 13.01 -9.64 7.74
CA VAL A 205 12.70 -9.68 6.31
C VAL A 205 12.90 -8.30 5.65
N ALA A 206 12.64 -7.21 6.37
CA ALA A 206 12.84 -5.84 5.89
C ALA A 206 14.28 -5.51 5.47
N VAL A 207 15.26 -6.24 6.02
CA VAL A 207 16.70 -6.11 5.71
C VAL A 207 17.12 -7.05 4.57
N ARG A 208 16.19 -7.86 4.02
CA ARG A 208 16.47 -8.76 2.89
C ARG A 208 16.12 -8.10 1.56
N LYS A 209 16.69 -8.65 0.49
CA LYS A 209 16.31 -8.28 -0.88
C LYS A 209 14.81 -8.55 -1.09
N GLN A 210 14.14 -7.60 -1.73
CA GLN A 210 12.74 -7.74 -2.11
C GLN A 210 12.58 -8.82 -3.18
N THR A 211 11.78 -9.83 -2.87
CA THR A 211 11.43 -10.99 -3.70
C THR A 211 9.96 -11.31 -3.47
N ALA A 212 9.36 -12.13 -4.33
CA ALA A 212 7.99 -12.59 -4.14
C ALA A 212 7.75 -13.21 -2.76
N VAL A 213 8.72 -14.01 -2.32
CA VAL A 213 8.68 -14.71 -1.04
C VAL A 213 8.76 -13.72 0.12
N THR A 214 9.69 -12.77 0.08
CA THR A 214 9.86 -11.81 1.18
C THR A 214 8.65 -10.88 1.32
N ILE A 215 8.05 -10.40 0.22
CA ILE A 215 6.85 -9.55 0.28
C ILE A 215 5.63 -10.35 0.74
N ALA A 216 5.51 -11.63 0.36
CA ALA A 216 4.45 -12.50 0.88
C ALA A 216 4.56 -12.70 2.41
N PHE A 217 5.77 -12.94 2.91
CA PHE A 217 6.03 -13.02 4.36
C PHE A 217 5.73 -11.71 5.08
N GLU A 218 6.13 -10.56 4.52
CA GLU A 218 5.80 -9.24 5.06
C GLU A 218 4.29 -9.03 5.14
N THR A 219 3.55 -9.43 4.09
CA THR A 219 2.09 -9.32 4.03
C THR A 219 1.41 -10.21 5.08
N LEU A 220 1.92 -11.42 5.27
CA LEU A 220 1.41 -12.35 6.29
C LEU A 220 1.74 -11.88 7.72
N CYS A 221 2.93 -11.35 7.96
CA CYS A 221 3.27 -10.77 9.27
C CYS A 221 2.43 -9.53 9.54
N ALA A 222 2.23 -8.67 8.54
CA ALA A 222 1.39 -7.49 8.65
C ALA A 222 -0.08 -7.85 8.91
N SER A 223 -0.62 -8.91 8.30
CA SER A 223 -2.00 -9.34 8.52
C SER A 223 -2.25 -9.84 9.94
N VAL A 224 -1.26 -10.50 10.55
CA VAL A 224 -1.26 -10.94 11.95
C VAL A 224 -1.24 -9.77 12.94
N LEU A 225 -0.63 -8.64 12.56
CA LEU A 225 -0.57 -7.43 13.40
C LEU A 225 -1.86 -6.60 13.41
N MET A 226 -2.82 -6.86 12.50
CA MET A 226 -4.09 -6.12 12.38
C MET A 226 -5.21 -6.74 13.20
#